data_AF-A0A6A3LYB9-F1
#
_entry.id   AF-A0A6A3LYB9-F1
#
_cell.length_a   1.000
_cell.length_b   1.000
_cell.length_c   1.000
_cell.angle_alpha   90.00
_cell.angle_beta   90.00
_cell.angle_gamma   90.00
#
_symmetry.space_group_name_H-M   'P 1'
#
loop_
_entity.id
_entity.type
_entity.pdbx_description
1 polymer ?
#
loop_
_entity_poly.entity_id
_entity_poly.type
_entity_poly.pdbx_seq_one_letter_code
_entity_poly.pdbx_strand_id
1 'polypeptide(L)'
;MWKHRRAFWLTGHWFFIDHRLDDYSAELHADRKKECDTAKKNYKKLLDDKVRDGLPESVLEEPGIWTFPAKVCSWIWMDKSQLNDQGRPFSLADQLRIVD
;
A
#
# COMPACT_ATOMS: atom_id res chain seq x y z
N MET A 1 -5.68 5.25 -19.01
CA MET A 1 -5.40 4.98 -17.58
C MET A 1 -6.62 4.43 -16.80
N TRP A 2 -7.87 4.76 -17.14
CA TRP A 2 -9.06 4.40 -16.34
C TRP A 2 -9.35 2.88 -16.19
N LYS A 3 -9.02 2.07 -17.20
CA LYS A 3 -9.24 0.61 -17.22
C LYS A 3 -8.52 -0.13 -16.09
N HIS A 4 -7.38 0.42 -15.64
CA HIS A 4 -6.55 -0.19 -14.61
C HIS A 4 -6.51 0.64 -13.32
N ARG A 5 -7.43 1.61 -13.16
CA ARG A 5 -7.46 2.50 -11.99
C ARG A 5 -7.56 1.75 -10.66
N ARG A 6 -8.26 0.61 -10.61
CA ARG A 6 -8.34 -0.22 -9.39
C ARG A 6 -7.01 -0.88 -9.09
N ALA A 7 -6.30 -1.37 -10.12
CA ALA A 7 -4.96 -1.88 -9.94
C ALA A 7 -4.01 -0.76 -9.50
N PHE A 8 -4.03 0.42 -10.13
CA PHE A 8 -3.26 1.58 -9.69
C PHE A 8 -3.66 2.08 -8.29
N TRP A 9 -4.91 1.95 -7.88
CA TRP A 9 -5.37 2.28 -6.53
C TRP A 9 -4.84 1.28 -5.49
N LEU A 10 -4.89 -0.02 -5.80
CA LEU A 10 -4.44 -1.09 -4.92
C LEU A 10 -2.92 -1.17 -4.82
N THR A 11 -2.25 -1.04 -5.96
CA THR A 11 -0.80 -1.08 -6.14
C THR A 11 -0.16 0.29 -5.94
N GLY A 12 -0.93 1.38 -5.95
CA GLY A 12 -0.48 2.74 -5.71
C GLY A 12 -0.16 2.95 -4.24
N HIS A 13 1.11 3.18 -3.97
CA HIS A 13 1.74 3.17 -2.66
C HIS A 13 1.43 4.37 -1.75
N TRP A 14 0.37 5.15 -2.01
CA TRP A 14 0.37 6.57 -1.63
C TRP A 14 -0.75 7.02 -0.69
N PHE A 15 -1.45 6.12 -0.01
CA PHE A 15 -2.44 6.55 0.98
C PHE A 15 -2.47 5.66 2.22
N PHE A 16 -2.42 6.33 3.37
CA PHE A 16 -2.64 5.75 4.69
C PHE A 16 -4.13 5.79 5.02
N ILE A 17 -4.63 4.76 5.68
CA ILE A 17 -5.99 4.73 6.23
C ILE A 17 -5.83 4.57 7.74
N ASP A 18 -6.24 5.58 8.50
CA ASP A 18 -6.35 5.44 9.95
C ASP A 18 -7.55 4.55 10.27
N HIS A 19 -7.31 3.24 10.35
CA HIS A 19 -8.34 2.24 10.65
C HIS A 19 -8.88 2.33 12.09
N ARG A 20 -8.38 3.25 12.91
CA ARG A 20 -8.84 3.52 14.27
C ARG A 20 -9.77 4.73 14.36
N LEU A 21 -9.92 5.49 13.27
CA LEU A 21 -10.71 6.73 13.23
C LEU A 21 -12.21 6.46 13.42
N ASP A 22 -12.76 5.53 12.64
CA ASP A 22 -14.16 5.14 12.67
C ASP A 22 -14.37 3.75 12.01
N ASP A 23 -15.59 3.21 12.14
CA ASP A 23 -15.96 1.90 11.59
C ASP A 23 -15.79 1.85 10.06
N TYR A 24 -16.05 2.97 9.36
CA TYR A 24 -15.89 3.06 7.91
C TYR A 24 -14.43 2.92 7.49
N SER A 25 -13.52 3.62 8.18
CA SER A 25 -12.08 3.56 7.94
C SER A 25 -11.53 2.18 8.27
N ALA A 26 -12.05 1.53 9.32
CA ALA A 26 -11.70 0.15 9.67
C ALA A 26 -12.10 -0.84 8.57
N GLU A 27 -13.34 -0.77 8.07
CA GLU A 27 -13.84 -1.62 6.97
C GLU A 27 -13.04 -1.38 5.67
N LEU A 28 -12.84 -0.11 5.31
CA LEU A 28 -12.08 0.27 4.11
C LEU A 28 -10.63 -0.25 4.17
N HIS A 29 -10.00 -0.18 5.34
CA HIS A 29 -8.67 -0.75 5.55
C HIS A 29 -8.66 -2.28 5.42
N ALA A 30 -9.65 -2.97 5.99
CA ALA A 30 -9.76 -4.43 5.92
C ALA A 30 -9.96 -4.92 4.48
N ASP A 31 -10.86 -4.29 3.72
CA ASP A 31 -11.11 -4.60 2.31
C ASP A 31 -9.86 -4.35 1.47
N ARG A 32 -9.22 -3.20 1.67
CA ARG A 32 -7.96 -2.88 1.00
C ARG A 32 -6.89 -3.92 1.30
N LYS A 33 -6.73 -4.33 2.56
CA LYS A 33 -5.77 -5.35 2.98
C LYS A 33 -6.03 -6.67 2.26
N LYS A 34 -7.28 -7.12 2.22
CA LYS A 34 -7.70 -8.35 1.53
C LYS A 34 -7.37 -8.31 0.04
N GLU A 35 -7.65 -7.19 -0.63
CA GLU A 35 -7.33 -7.01 -2.05
C GLU A 35 -5.81 -6.99 -2.31
N CYS A 36 -5.04 -6.32 -1.45
CA CYS A 36 -3.58 -6.32 -1.51
C CYS A 36 -2.98 -7.72 -1.31
N ASP A 37 -3.44 -8.46 -0.30
CA ASP A 37 -2.95 -9.80 0.00
C ASP A 37 -3.28 -10.76 -1.16
N THR A 38 -4.46 -10.61 -1.78
CA THR A 38 -4.85 -11.34 -2.98
C THR A 38 -3.93 -11.03 -4.17
N ALA A 39 -3.64 -9.75 -4.41
CA ALA A 39 -2.73 -9.33 -5.48
C ALA A 39 -1.30 -9.86 -5.27
N LYS A 40 -0.77 -9.78 -4.05
CA LYS A 40 0.54 -10.34 -3.66
C LYS A 40 0.60 -11.85 -3.94
N LYS A 41 -0.45 -12.59 -3.57
CA LYS A 41 -0.54 -14.04 -3.82
C LYS A 41 -0.54 -14.36 -5.31
N ASN A 42 -1.31 -13.63 -6.10
CA ASN A 42 -1.37 -13.83 -7.55
C ASN A 42 -0.05 -13.47 -8.25
N TYR A 43 0.61 -12.38 -7.82
CA TYR A 43 1.94 -12.01 -8.31
C TYR A 43 2.97 -13.09 -8.01
N LYS A 44 3.02 -13.60 -6.77
CA LYS A 44 3.93 -14.69 -6.39
C LYS A 44 3.69 -15.93 -7.24
N LYS A 45 2.44 -16.34 -7.43
CA LYS A 45 2.12 -17.50 -8.28
C LYS A 45 2.62 -17.31 -9.71
N LEU A 46 2.42 -16.13 -10.29
CA LEU A 46 2.89 -15.82 -11.64
C LEU A 46 4.43 -15.86 -11.73
N LEU A 47 5.13 -15.37 -10.71
CA LEU A 47 6.57 -15.45 -10.63
C LEU A 47 7.04 -16.92 -10.53
N ASP A 48 6.46 -17.69 -9.61
CA ASP A 48 6.81 -19.11 -9.40
C ASP A 48 6.57 -19.91 -10.70
N ASP A 49 5.48 -19.63 -11.42
CA ASP A 49 5.20 -20.24 -12.72
C ASP A 49 6.28 -19.88 -13.76
N LYS A 50 6.76 -18.63 -13.79
CA LYS A 50 7.81 -18.20 -14.71
C LYS A 50 9.18 -18.75 -14.35
N VAL A 51 9.49 -18.90 -13.07
CA VAL A 51 10.72 -19.55 -12.61
C VAL A 51 10.74 -21.01 -13.09
N ARG A 52 9.62 -21.72 -12.96
CA ARG A 52 9.49 -23.08 -13.50
C ARG A 52 9.66 -23.16 -15.02
N ASP A 53 9.26 -22.10 -15.74
CA ASP A 53 9.47 -21.97 -17.19
C ASP A 53 10.92 -21.56 -17.57
N GLY A 54 11.84 -21.46 -16.59
CA GLY A 54 13.27 -21.18 -16.81
C GLY A 54 13.72 -19.75 -16.50
N LEU A 55 12.85 -18.90 -15.93
CA LEU A 55 13.26 -17.59 -15.44
C LEU A 55 14.20 -17.75 -14.22
N PRO A 56 15.38 -17.11 -14.18
CA PRO A 56 16.23 -17.15 -13.01
C PRO A 56 15.53 -16.56 -11.77
N GLU A 57 15.64 -17.24 -10.63
CA GLU A 57 15.06 -16.75 -9.36
C GLU A 57 15.61 -15.38 -8.95
N SER A 58 16.87 -15.11 -9.29
CA SER A 58 17.55 -13.83 -9.00
C SER A 58 17.08 -12.66 -9.85
N VAL A 59 16.17 -12.86 -10.83
CA VAL A 59 15.75 -11.78 -11.74
C VAL A 59 15.15 -10.57 -11.00
N LEU A 60 14.54 -10.80 -9.84
CA LEU A 60 13.96 -9.73 -9.02
C LEU A 60 14.99 -8.99 -8.18
N GLU A 61 16.22 -9.52 -8.08
CA GLU A 61 17.37 -8.88 -7.43
C GLU A 61 18.14 -7.99 -8.41
N GLU A 62 17.86 -8.09 -9.72
CA GLU A 62 18.50 -7.28 -10.76
C GLU A 62 18.15 -5.79 -10.62
N PRO A 63 19.15 -4.90 -10.69
CA PRO A 63 18.92 -3.46 -10.70
C PRO A 63 17.96 -3.05 -11.83
N GLY A 64 16.89 -2.34 -11.47
CA GLY A 64 15.90 -1.84 -12.43
C GLY A 64 14.67 -2.73 -12.61
N ILE A 65 14.64 -3.91 -11.99
CA ILE A 65 13.42 -4.72 -11.92
C ILE A 65 12.56 -4.28 -10.72
N TRP A 66 11.35 -3.83 -11.01
CA TRP A 66 10.42 -3.38 -9.98
C TRP A 66 9.66 -4.57 -9.40
N THR A 67 9.90 -4.89 -8.13
CA THR A 67 9.17 -5.93 -7.40
C THR A 67 7.83 -5.40 -6.89
N PHE A 68 6.82 -6.27 -6.79
CA PHE A 68 5.58 -5.86 -6.12
C PHE A 68 5.93 -5.38 -4.70
N PRO A 69 5.59 -4.15 -4.33
CA PRO A 69 6.05 -3.55 -3.08
C PRO A 69 5.56 -4.35 -1.86
N ALA A 70 6.52 -4.77 -1.04
CA ALA A 70 6.22 -5.38 0.25
C ALA A 70 5.72 -4.34 1.26
N LYS A 71 6.23 -3.10 1.17
CA LYS A 71 5.94 -1.97 2.07
C LYS A 71 5.41 -0.78 1.28
N VAL A 72 4.39 -0.14 1.82
CA VAL A 72 3.76 1.06 1.26
C VAL A 72 4.63 2.26 1.67
N CYS A 73 5.11 3.04 0.70
CA CYS A 73 5.82 4.29 0.98
C CYS A 73 4.81 5.40 1.29
N SER A 74 4.38 5.49 2.55
CA SER A 74 3.49 6.55 3.01
C SER A 74 4.25 7.88 2.98
N TRP A 75 4.04 8.74 1.98
CA TRP A 75 4.72 10.05 1.90
C TRP A 75 3.84 11.25 2.27
N ILE A 76 2.52 11.07 2.39
CA ILE A 76 1.60 12.14 2.80
C ILE A 76 0.51 11.53 3.67
N TRP A 77 0.49 11.81 4.98
CA TRP A 77 -0.29 10.99 5.92
C TRP A 77 -1.59 11.65 6.36
N MET A 78 -1.67 12.97 6.38
CA MET A 78 -2.92 13.69 6.67
C MET A 78 -3.06 14.95 5.84
N ASP A 79 -4.27 15.17 5.34
CA ASP A 79 -4.66 16.45 4.73
C ASP A 79 -4.63 17.57 5.78
N LYS A 80 -4.34 18.80 5.36
CA LYS A 80 -4.26 19.96 6.28
C LYS A 80 -5.59 20.27 6.97
N SER A 81 -6.72 19.79 6.43
CA SER A 81 -8.04 19.92 7.05
C SER A 81 -8.24 18.99 8.26
N GLN A 82 -7.39 17.96 8.43
CA GLN A 82 -7.41 17.11 9.61
C GLN A 82 -6.76 17.81 10.79
N LEU A 83 -7.52 17.99 11.86
CA LEU A 83 -7.10 18.71 13.06
C LEU A 83 -7.01 17.75 14.24
N ASN A 84 -6.03 17.97 15.09
CA ASN A 84 -5.92 17.28 16.38
C ASN A 84 -6.96 17.81 17.39
N ASP A 85 -6.97 17.24 18.59
CA ASP A 85 -7.88 17.64 19.69
C ASP A 85 -7.78 19.13 20.08
N GLN A 86 -6.71 19.82 19.67
CA GLN A 86 -6.49 21.25 19.90
C GLN A 86 -6.94 22.12 18.70
N GLY A 87 -7.55 21.53 17.68
CA GLY A 87 -7.98 22.23 16.47
C GLY A 87 -6.81 22.65 15.57
N ARG A 88 -5.64 22.00 15.66
CA ARG A 88 -4.45 22.33 14.84
C ARG A 88 -4.12 21.21 13.86
N PRO A 89 -3.58 21.53 12.67
CA PRO A 89 -3.10 20.49 11.75
C PRO A 89 -2.03 19.62 12.40
N PHE A 90 -2.04 18.32 12.10
CA PHE A 90 -1.04 17.38 12.62
C PHE A 90 0.36 17.69 12.10
N SER A 91 1.34 17.79 13.01
CA SER A 91 2.74 17.88 12.61
C SER A 91 3.23 16.55 12.03
N LEU A 92 4.28 16.55 11.20
CA LEU A 92 4.84 15.29 10.67
C LEU A 92 5.21 14.30 11.79
N ALA A 93 5.72 14.78 12.93
CA ALA A 93 6.06 13.92 14.06
C ALA A 93 4.83 13.27 14.72
N ASP A 94 3.71 13.98 14.78
CA ASP A 94 2.46 13.43 15.31
C ASP A 94 1.84 12.44 14.33
N GLN A 95 1.93 12.73 13.02
CA GLN A 95 1.56 11.79 11.98
C GLN A 95 2.36 10.49 12.14
N LEU A 96 3.71 10.57 12.26
CA LEU A 96 4.63 9.44 12.48
C LEU A 96 4.18 8.48 13.59
N ARG A 97 3.74 9.02 14.73
CA ARG A 97 3.30 8.23 15.89
C ARG A 97 1.99 7.47 15.73
N ILE A 98 1.15 7.84 14.77
CA ILE A 98 -0.16 7.19 14.56
C ILE A 98 0.00 5.89 13.77
N VAL A 99 1.02 5.80 12.91
CA VAL A 99 1.17 4.65 12.00
C VAL A 99 2.24 3.64 12.42
N ASP A 100 3.15 4.02 13.32
CA ASP A 100 4.05 3.09 14.02
C ASP A 100 3.28 2.23 15.04
#